data_AF-A0A4D4LWK5-F1
#
_entry.id   AF-A0A4D4LWK5-F1
#
_cell.length_a   1.000
_cell.length_b   1.000
_cell.length_c   1.000
_cell.angle_alpha   90.00
_cell.angle_beta   90.00
_cell.angle_gamma   90.00
#
_symmetry.space_group_name_H-M   'P 1'
#
loop_
_entity.id
_entity.type
_entity.pdbx_description
1 polymer ?
#
loop_
_entity_poly.entity_id
_entity_poly.type
_entity_poly.pdbx_seq_one_letter_code
_entity_poly.pdbx_strand_id
1 'polypeptide(L)'
;MPSALALSLVLALTACDGGVQGTPGGSGLRDPYFAKMGNGGYDVTHYDLTLAYDPGRRHLTGTAVITARAKQDLTAFALDLDGLDVGGVTVEGRPARWNRTGQELTVRPHDDLDKGETFRTTVRYSGTPVTITDPDGSKEGWLKTADGALGLGEPTGSMAWFPGNHHPSDKASYDIEVTVPKGLRAVSNGELTRETTSGDRTTFAWHTPEPMASYVATVAIGHYDVRRSTTKSGLPVYVAVDPTQAKASAKVLAKLPEIMEWEENNFGPYPFSSTGAIVDRENDAGYALETQNRPVFPGAPDTGTLVHELAHQWYGDSVTPKSWRDMWLNEGFATYAEWLWQEDHGGETAQETFDALYRGDGGGDGAADKARWAFPPGKPPGAAHISDRPVYERGAMVIHKIRETVGDDTFYDIIQGWAATHRHGNADTADFTTYVEKKAPGKDFSAIWDEWLYGEGKPAKP
;
A
#
# COMPACT_ATOMS: atom_id res chain seq x y z
N MET A 1 -67.19 54.89 -29.83
CA MET A 1 -65.98 55.16 -30.65
C MET A 1 -64.78 55.25 -29.71
N PRO A 2 -63.60 54.69 -30.03
CA PRO A 2 -63.31 53.44 -30.72
C PRO A 2 -62.49 52.46 -29.85
N SER A 3 -62.52 51.20 -30.23
CA SER A 3 -61.69 50.10 -29.72
C SER A 3 -60.24 50.22 -30.20
N ALA A 4 -59.26 49.89 -29.36
CA ALA A 4 -57.86 49.72 -29.77
C ALA A 4 -57.42 48.27 -29.49
N LEU A 5 -57.03 47.58 -30.56
CA LEU A 5 -56.38 46.27 -30.55
C LEU A 5 -54.98 46.38 -29.91
N ALA A 6 -54.67 45.50 -28.96
CA ALA A 6 -53.29 45.26 -28.52
C ALA A 6 -52.77 43.95 -29.12
N LEU A 7 -51.73 44.08 -29.94
CA LEU A 7 -50.98 42.99 -30.57
C LEU A 7 -50.14 42.28 -29.50
N SER A 8 -50.35 40.99 -29.27
CA SER A 8 -49.51 40.18 -28.37
C SER A 8 -48.28 39.66 -29.13
N LEU A 9 -47.10 40.17 -28.77
CA LEU A 9 -45.82 39.67 -29.25
C LEU A 9 -45.43 38.44 -28.42
N VAL A 10 -45.41 37.25 -29.03
CA VAL A 10 -44.89 36.03 -28.40
C VAL A 10 -43.36 36.04 -28.53
N LEU A 11 -42.65 36.30 -27.44
CA LEU A 11 -41.22 36.00 -27.35
C LEU A 11 -41.05 34.51 -27.02
N ALA A 12 -40.51 33.75 -27.97
CA ALA A 12 -39.98 32.43 -27.72
C ALA A 12 -38.67 32.56 -26.92
N LEU A 13 -38.72 32.23 -25.62
CA LEU A 13 -37.53 31.98 -24.82
C LEU A 13 -37.02 30.58 -25.16
N THR A 14 -35.94 30.52 -25.93
CA THR A 14 -35.10 29.32 -25.99
C THR A 14 -34.36 29.19 -24.66
N ALA A 15 -34.85 28.32 -23.79
CA ALA A 15 -34.12 27.90 -22.60
C ALA A 15 -32.90 27.07 -23.05
N CYS A 16 -31.69 27.53 -22.70
CA CYS A 16 -30.52 26.68 -22.73
C CYS A 16 -30.66 25.67 -21.59
N ASP A 17 -30.97 24.42 -21.90
CA ASP A 17 -30.84 23.27 -20.99
C ASP A 17 -29.34 23.01 -20.75
N GLY A 18 -28.72 23.84 -19.92
CA GLY A 18 -27.37 23.63 -19.36
C GLY A 18 -27.45 23.10 -17.93
N GLY A 19 -28.37 22.17 -17.66
CA GLY A 19 -28.53 21.57 -16.34
C GLY A 19 -27.35 20.65 -16.03
N VAL A 20 -26.76 20.82 -14.85
CA VAL A 20 -25.80 19.87 -14.26
C VAL A 20 -26.48 18.49 -14.18
N GLN A 21 -25.95 17.48 -14.88
CA GLN A 21 -26.59 16.14 -14.94
C GLN A 21 -25.93 15.08 -14.05
N GLY A 22 -24.76 15.36 -13.46
CA GLY A 22 -24.08 14.44 -12.55
C GLY A 22 -24.15 14.79 -11.05
N THR A 23 -23.41 14.05 -10.23
CA THR A 23 -23.22 14.31 -8.80
C THR A 23 -21.74 14.36 -8.44
N PRO A 24 -21.31 15.05 -7.37
CA PRO A 24 -19.94 14.92 -6.88
C PRO A 24 -19.63 13.47 -6.51
N GLY A 25 -18.40 13.03 -6.78
CA GLY A 25 -17.83 11.83 -6.18
C GLY A 25 -17.78 11.96 -4.65
N GLY A 26 -17.72 10.82 -3.96
CA GLY A 26 -17.63 10.80 -2.51
C GLY A 26 -16.26 11.28 -2.04
N SER A 27 -16.20 12.22 -1.10
CA SER A 27 -15.00 12.52 -0.31
C SER A 27 -14.84 11.46 0.77
N GLY A 28 -13.74 10.71 0.78
CA GLY A 28 -13.58 9.56 1.66
C GLY A 28 -14.35 8.31 1.17
N LEU A 29 -13.73 7.15 1.28
CA LEU A 29 -14.38 5.84 1.08
C LEU A 29 -15.12 5.34 2.33
N ARG A 30 -15.04 6.07 3.45
CA ARG A 30 -15.61 5.71 4.75
C ARG A 30 -15.05 4.41 5.32
N ASP A 31 -13.75 4.21 5.14
CA ASP A 31 -13.02 3.18 5.89
C ASP A 31 -13.29 3.35 7.40
N PRO A 32 -13.58 2.26 8.13
CA PRO A 32 -13.91 2.32 9.55
C PRO A 32 -12.83 2.95 10.43
N TYR A 33 -11.57 2.94 10.02
CA TYR A 33 -10.44 3.45 10.78
C TYR A 33 -9.90 4.76 10.19
N PHE A 34 -9.98 4.92 8.88
CA PHE A 34 -9.52 6.11 8.17
C PHE A 34 -10.62 6.69 7.28
N ALA A 35 -11.70 7.18 7.88
CA ALA A 35 -12.93 7.56 7.16
C ALA A 35 -12.76 8.60 6.03
N LYS A 36 -11.67 9.40 6.07
CA LYS A 36 -11.35 10.41 5.05
C LYS A 36 -10.50 9.88 3.90
N MET A 37 -9.93 8.69 4.01
CA MET A 37 -9.07 8.14 2.96
C MET A 37 -9.84 7.76 1.72
N GLY A 38 -9.18 8.00 0.59
CA GLY A 38 -9.66 7.62 -0.71
C GLY A 38 -10.92 8.37 -1.09
N ASN A 39 -11.38 8.15 -2.32
CA ASN A 39 -12.41 8.94 -2.94
C ASN A 39 -13.29 8.05 -3.83
N GLY A 40 -14.59 8.33 -3.77
CA GLY A 40 -15.61 7.56 -4.47
C GLY A 40 -15.99 8.16 -5.81
N GLY A 41 -16.63 7.35 -6.65
CA GLY A 41 -17.20 7.78 -7.93
C GLY A 41 -16.27 7.61 -9.13
N TYR A 42 -15.00 7.22 -8.92
CA TYR A 42 -14.06 6.86 -9.98
C TYR A 42 -13.15 5.70 -9.56
N ASP A 43 -12.26 5.31 -10.46
CA ASP A 43 -11.30 4.21 -10.32
C ASP A 43 -9.98 4.67 -10.94
N VAL A 44 -8.88 4.74 -10.19
CA VAL A 44 -7.60 5.12 -10.81
C VAL A 44 -6.99 3.92 -11.49
N THR A 45 -6.61 4.06 -12.75
CA THR A 45 -5.98 2.98 -13.52
C THR A 45 -4.48 3.18 -13.67
N HIS A 46 -4.00 4.43 -13.63
CA HIS A 46 -2.59 4.75 -13.81
C HIS A 46 -2.18 6.09 -13.17
N TYR A 47 -1.01 6.12 -12.56
CA TYR A 47 -0.31 7.32 -12.13
C TYR A 47 0.98 7.51 -12.93
N ASP A 48 1.11 8.66 -13.59
CA ASP A 48 2.38 9.15 -14.16
C ASP A 48 2.88 10.30 -13.27
N LEU A 49 3.94 10.02 -12.51
CA LEU A 49 4.49 10.92 -11.50
C LEU A 49 5.87 11.41 -11.96
N THR A 50 5.94 12.69 -12.33
CA THR A 50 7.21 13.37 -12.60
C THR A 50 7.61 14.21 -11.39
N LEU A 51 8.67 13.81 -10.71
CA LEU A 51 9.14 14.40 -9.45
C LEU A 51 10.56 14.95 -9.61
N ALA A 52 10.81 16.11 -9.00
CA ALA A 52 12.15 16.64 -8.77
C ALA A 52 12.31 16.96 -7.29
N TYR A 53 13.34 16.40 -6.66
CA TYR A 53 13.64 16.66 -5.26
C TYR A 53 15.04 17.26 -5.09
N ASP A 54 15.14 18.28 -4.25
CA ASP A 54 16.38 18.88 -3.81
C ASP A 54 16.51 18.67 -2.29
N PRO A 55 17.36 17.72 -1.83
CA PRO A 55 17.57 17.46 -0.41
C PRO A 55 18.13 18.66 0.36
N GLY A 56 18.95 19.50 -0.28
CA GLY A 56 19.56 20.67 0.34
C GLY A 56 18.52 21.75 0.65
N ARG A 57 17.52 21.90 -0.23
CA ARG A 57 16.38 22.82 -0.04
C ARG A 57 15.17 22.17 0.62
N ARG A 58 15.16 20.83 0.74
CA ARG A 58 14.01 20.01 1.16
C ARG A 58 12.75 20.39 0.39
N HIS A 59 12.92 20.50 -0.92
CA HIS A 59 11.89 20.99 -1.80
C HIS A 59 11.59 19.96 -2.88
N LEU A 60 10.32 19.59 -2.98
CA LEU A 60 9.77 18.73 -4.02
C LEU A 60 9.00 19.59 -5.00
N THR A 61 9.19 19.33 -6.29
CA THR A 61 8.33 19.81 -7.37
C THR A 61 7.79 18.59 -8.09
N GLY A 62 6.47 18.52 -8.25
CA GLY A 62 5.79 17.36 -8.81
C GLY A 62 4.78 17.75 -9.89
N THR A 63 4.64 16.86 -10.86
CA THR A 63 3.47 16.80 -11.74
C THR A 63 2.93 15.38 -11.68
N ALA A 64 1.69 15.23 -11.25
CA ALA A 64 0.98 13.96 -11.27
C ALA A 64 -0.04 14.00 -12.40
N VAL A 65 0.03 13.03 -13.31
CA VAL A 65 -1.00 12.78 -14.32
C VAL A 65 -1.72 11.47 -13.95
N ILE A 66 -2.96 11.62 -13.51
CA ILE A 66 -3.79 10.55 -12.96
C ILE A 66 -4.79 10.16 -14.04
N THR A 67 -4.74 8.92 -14.53
CA THR A 67 -5.73 8.37 -15.45
C THR A 67 -6.73 7.56 -14.66
N ALA A 68 -8.01 7.89 -14.79
CA ALA A 68 -9.09 7.28 -14.03
C ALA A 68 -10.31 6.97 -14.90
N ARG A 69 -11.16 6.04 -14.45
CA ARG A 69 -12.47 5.76 -15.04
C ARG A 69 -13.58 6.24 -14.11
N ALA A 70 -14.51 7.04 -14.62
CA ALA A 70 -15.70 7.44 -13.87
C ALA A 70 -16.64 6.24 -13.65
N LYS A 71 -17.05 5.98 -12.41
CA LYS A 71 -18.00 4.92 -12.02
C LYS A 71 -19.46 5.43 -12.03
N GLN A 72 -19.64 6.74 -12.14
CA GLN A 72 -20.91 7.47 -12.21
C GLN A 72 -20.71 8.78 -12.99
N ASP A 73 -21.79 9.50 -13.29
CA ASP A 73 -21.69 10.86 -13.86
C ASP A 73 -21.15 11.83 -12.78
N LEU A 74 -19.99 12.45 -13.02
CA LEU A 74 -19.24 13.24 -12.05
C LEU A 74 -19.22 14.73 -12.39
N THR A 75 -19.70 15.54 -11.44
CA THR A 75 -19.57 17.02 -11.50
C THR A 75 -18.34 17.54 -10.75
N ALA A 76 -17.76 16.67 -9.92
CA ALA A 76 -16.56 16.88 -9.15
C ALA A 76 -16.03 15.52 -8.68
N PHE A 77 -14.75 15.45 -8.38
CA PHE A 77 -14.12 14.34 -7.66
C PHE A 77 -13.05 14.94 -6.74
N ALA A 78 -12.47 14.13 -5.86
CA ALA A 78 -11.43 14.60 -4.95
C ALA A 78 -10.20 13.70 -5.00
N LEU A 79 -9.07 14.24 -4.54
CA LEU A 79 -7.79 13.58 -4.40
C LEU A 79 -7.23 13.91 -3.02
N ASP A 80 -6.58 12.96 -2.38
CA ASP A 80 -5.82 13.16 -1.16
C ASP A 80 -4.45 13.76 -1.49
N LEU A 81 -4.06 14.86 -0.82
CA LEU A 81 -2.74 15.49 -0.88
C LEU A 81 -2.52 16.35 0.39
N ASP A 82 -1.46 16.10 1.14
CA ASP A 82 -1.11 16.86 2.34
C ASP A 82 0.24 17.57 2.24
N GLY A 83 0.37 18.70 2.95
CA GLY A 83 1.60 19.50 3.08
C GLY A 83 2.01 20.32 1.85
N LEU A 84 1.72 19.88 0.62
CA LEU A 84 2.21 20.50 -0.61
C LEU A 84 1.24 21.56 -1.18
N ASP A 85 1.81 22.52 -1.91
CA ASP A 85 1.07 23.60 -2.56
C ASP A 85 0.68 23.20 -3.99
N VAL A 86 -0.61 23.31 -4.30
CA VAL A 86 -1.14 23.05 -5.64
C VAL A 86 -1.02 24.33 -6.48
N GLY A 87 -0.23 24.26 -7.55
CA GLY A 87 -0.03 25.35 -8.50
C GLY A 87 -1.08 25.39 -9.62
N GLY A 88 -1.74 24.26 -9.90
CA GLY A 88 -2.82 24.19 -10.88
C GLY A 88 -3.31 22.77 -11.16
N VAL A 89 -4.56 22.67 -11.61
CA VAL A 89 -5.22 21.42 -11.96
C VAL A 89 -5.86 21.54 -13.34
N THR A 90 -5.65 20.55 -14.20
CA THR A 90 -6.38 20.40 -15.46
C THR A 90 -7.04 19.03 -15.54
N VAL A 91 -8.23 18.96 -16.14
CA VAL A 91 -8.91 17.70 -16.50
C VAL A 91 -9.09 17.71 -18.02
N GLU A 92 -8.70 16.64 -18.70
CA GLU A 92 -8.69 16.56 -20.17
C GLU A 92 -7.94 17.73 -20.84
N GLY A 93 -6.84 18.16 -20.21
CA GLY A 93 -6.03 19.30 -20.68
C GLY A 93 -6.69 20.67 -20.54
N ARG A 94 -7.92 20.77 -20.02
CA ARG A 94 -8.62 22.03 -19.76
C ARG A 94 -8.48 22.44 -18.29
N PRO A 95 -8.32 23.74 -17.96
CA PRO A 95 -8.30 24.19 -16.58
C PRO A 95 -9.54 23.76 -15.79
N ALA A 96 -9.32 23.16 -14.62
CA ALA A 96 -10.37 22.79 -13.69
C ALA A 96 -10.41 23.78 -12.52
N ARG A 97 -11.60 24.01 -11.95
CA ARG A 97 -11.71 24.72 -10.66
C ARG A 97 -11.35 23.74 -9.56
N TRP A 98 -10.67 24.19 -8.53
CA TRP A 98 -10.30 23.33 -7.41
C TRP A 98 -10.27 24.11 -6.10
N ASN A 99 -10.42 23.38 -5.00
CA ASN A 99 -10.23 23.87 -3.63
C ASN A 99 -9.60 22.74 -2.81
N ARG A 100 -8.78 23.09 -1.83
CA ARG A 100 -8.19 22.12 -0.89
C ARG A 100 -8.63 22.43 0.54
N THR A 101 -9.02 21.43 1.31
CA THR A 101 -9.35 21.55 2.73
C THR A 101 -8.73 20.40 3.50
N GLY A 102 -7.66 20.68 4.26
CA GLY A 102 -6.81 19.63 4.82
C GLY A 102 -6.17 18.82 3.70
N GLN A 103 -6.23 17.49 3.80
CA GLN A 103 -5.76 16.56 2.77
C GLN A 103 -6.62 16.54 1.50
N GLU A 104 -7.87 17.02 1.56
CA GLU A 104 -8.83 16.81 0.48
C GLU A 104 -8.73 17.91 -0.60
N LEU A 105 -8.27 17.55 -1.80
CA LEU A 105 -8.27 18.38 -3.01
C LEU A 105 -9.50 18.08 -3.86
N THR A 106 -10.56 18.88 -3.75
CA THR A 106 -11.74 18.76 -4.61
C THR A 106 -11.51 19.42 -5.95
N VAL A 107 -11.70 18.68 -7.04
CA VAL A 107 -11.55 19.09 -8.43
C VAL A 107 -12.91 19.13 -9.12
N ARG A 108 -13.22 20.24 -9.79
CA ARG A 108 -14.41 20.45 -10.61
C ARG A 108 -13.99 20.65 -12.06
N PRO A 109 -14.17 19.65 -12.94
CA PRO A 109 -13.84 19.76 -14.35
C PRO A 109 -14.67 20.86 -15.04
N HIS A 110 -14.26 21.26 -16.25
CA HIS A 110 -15.02 22.24 -17.04
C HIS A 110 -16.36 21.66 -17.51
N ASP A 111 -16.30 20.43 -18.02
CA ASP A 111 -17.44 19.63 -18.45
C ASP A 111 -17.61 18.48 -17.45
N ASP A 112 -18.85 18.09 -17.16
CA ASP A 112 -19.13 16.90 -16.33
C ASP A 112 -18.54 15.65 -17.01
N LEU A 113 -18.09 14.67 -16.22
CA LEU A 113 -17.54 13.40 -16.72
C LEU A 113 -18.63 12.34 -16.73
N ASP A 114 -18.82 11.67 -17.86
CA ASP A 114 -19.87 10.67 -17.99
C ASP A 114 -19.48 9.34 -17.35
N LYS A 115 -20.45 8.59 -16.83
CA LYS A 115 -20.22 7.23 -16.32
C LYS A 115 -19.56 6.36 -17.38
N GLY A 116 -18.44 5.75 -17.01
CA GLY A 116 -17.65 4.87 -17.86
C GLY A 116 -16.60 5.60 -18.69
N GLU A 117 -16.58 6.94 -18.71
CA GLU A 117 -15.54 7.74 -19.36
C GLU A 117 -14.19 7.51 -18.67
N THR A 118 -13.12 7.43 -19.47
CA THR A 118 -11.75 7.51 -18.98
C THR A 118 -11.25 8.93 -19.11
N PHE A 119 -10.77 9.51 -18.02
CA PHE A 119 -10.29 10.89 -17.97
C PHE A 119 -8.90 10.99 -17.33
N ARG A 120 -8.18 12.06 -17.66
CA ARG A 120 -6.84 12.40 -17.20
C ARG A 120 -6.88 13.71 -16.42
N THR A 121 -6.41 13.64 -15.19
CA THR A 121 -6.23 14.79 -14.32
C THR A 121 -4.75 15.08 -14.17
N THR A 122 -4.32 16.31 -14.47
CA THR A 122 -2.95 16.76 -14.22
C THR A 122 -2.94 17.73 -13.06
N VAL A 123 -2.18 17.41 -12.02
CA VAL A 123 -1.96 18.28 -10.86
C VAL A 123 -0.49 18.70 -10.85
N ARG A 124 -0.23 20.00 -10.86
CA ARG A 124 1.11 20.57 -10.67
C ARG A 124 1.21 21.07 -9.24
N TYR A 125 2.25 20.65 -8.53
CA TYR A 125 2.40 20.94 -7.11
C TYR A 125 3.87 21.07 -6.72
N SER A 126 4.12 21.75 -5.61
CA SER A 126 5.48 21.91 -5.09
C SER A 126 5.45 22.30 -3.61
N GLY A 127 6.57 22.18 -2.92
CA GLY A 127 6.68 22.62 -1.54
C GLY A 127 7.70 21.80 -0.77
N THR A 128 7.59 21.84 0.55
CA THR A 128 8.32 20.92 1.43
C THR A 128 7.35 19.83 1.86
N PRO A 129 7.52 18.59 1.35
CA PRO A 129 6.72 17.46 1.81
C PRO A 129 6.78 17.30 3.33
N VAL A 130 5.71 16.75 3.90
CA VAL A 130 5.56 16.61 5.35
C VAL A 130 5.80 15.16 5.78
N THR A 131 6.25 15.01 7.02
CA THR A 131 6.18 13.72 7.72
C THR A 131 4.80 13.66 8.38
N ILE A 132 4.05 12.60 8.10
CA ILE A 132 2.76 12.35 8.75
C ILE A 132 3.02 11.58 10.05
N THR A 133 2.21 11.85 11.07
CA THR A 133 2.26 11.13 12.34
C THR A 133 0.92 10.44 12.53
N ASP A 134 0.97 9.12 12.62
CA ASP A 134 -0.21 8.30 12.70
C ASP A 134 -0.84 8.30 14.09
N PRO A 135 -2.08 7.78 14.23
CA PRO A 135 -2.76 7.68 15.51
C PRO A 135 -1.98 6.88 16.58
N ASP A 136 -1.11 5.96 16.17
CA ASP A 136 -0.22 5.18 17.05
C ASP A 136 1.09 5.92 17.42
N GLY A 137 1.34 7.08 16.80
CA GLY A 137 2.53 7.91 16.98
C GLY A 137 3.70 7.56 16.08
N SER A 138 3.56 6.56 15.20
CA SER A 138 4.54 6.24 14.16
C SER A 138 4.65 7.39 13.14
N LYS A 139 5.73 7.40 12.37
CA LYS A 139 6.03 8.47 11.40
C LYS A 139 6.19 7.89 10.01
N GLU A 140 5.41 8.43 9.09
CA GLU A 140 5.33 7.96 7.71
C GLU A 140 5.27 9.15 6.72
N GLY A 141 5.01 8.87 5.45
CA GLY A 141 4.97 9.84 4.37
C GLY A 141 6.37 10.24 3.93
N TRP A 142 6.70 11.53 3.99
CA TRP A 142 8.03 12.00 3.60
C TRP A 142 8.98 12.07 4.78
N LEU A 143 9.80 11.05 4.94
CA LEU A 143 10.81 10.94 5.97
C LEU A 143 12.11 11.57 5.47
N LYS A 144 12.58 12.58 6.20
CA LYS A 144 13.85 13.26 5.88
C LYS A 144 15.01 12.42 6.39
N THR A 145 15.91 12.06 5.49
CA THR A 145 17.13 11.34 5.83
C THR A 145 18.34 12.29 5.82
N ALA A 146 19.51 11.82 6.24
CA ALA A 146 20.72 12.65 6.31
C ALA A 146 21.20 13.14 4.93
N ASP A 147 20.91 12.39 3.85
CA ASP A 147 21.39 12.66 2.49
C ASP A 147 20.27 12.68 1.42
N GLY A 148 19.02 12.53 1.82
CA GLY A 148 17.88 12.59 0.90
C GLY A 148 16.53 12.49 1.60
N ALA A 149 15.75 11.48 1.23
CA ALA A 149 14.42 11.21 1.78
C ALA A 149 13.93 9.79 1.47
N LEU A 150 13.02 9.29 2.32
CA LEU A 150 12.18 8.13 2.05
C LEU A 150 10.73 8.60 1.94
N GLY A 151 10.01 8.13 0.91
CA GLY A 151 8.56 8.20 0.79
C GLY A 151 7.97 6.86 1.17
N LEU A 152 7.41 6.71 2.37
CA LEU A 152 6.75 5.50 2.85
C LEU A 152 5.26 5.76 3.06
N GLY A 153 4.39 4.84 2.65
CA GLY A 153 2.98 5.15 2.42
C GLY A 153 1.98 4.50 3.36
N GLU A 154 2.39 3.62 4.27
CA GLU A 154 1.48 2.86 5.13
C GLU A 154 1.26 3.51 6.51
N PRO A 155 -0.03 3.77 6.89
CA PRO A 155 -1.25 3.53 6.13
C PRO A 155 -1.62 4.70 5.19
N THR A 156 -1.11 5.90 5.44
CA THR A 156 -1.64 7.14 4.85
C THR A 156 -0.57 7.96 4.10
N GLY A 157 0.70 7.63 4.29
CA GLY A 157 1.86 8.47 4.02
C GLY A 157 2.00 8.94 2.58
N SER A 158 1.45 8.21 1.62
CA SER A 158 1.61 8.54 0.19
C SER A 158 1.03 9.91 -0.19
N MET A 159 0.02 10.39 0.56
CA MET A 159 -0.54 11.72 0.36
C MET A 159 0.47 12.86 0.65
N ALA A 160 1.57 12.58 1.33
CA ALA A 160 2.60 13.57 1.63
C ALA A 160 3.46 13.94 0.42
N TRP A 161 3.43 13.14 -0.67
CA TRP A 161 4.35 13.33 -1.80
C TRP A 161 3.71 13.26 -3.19
N PHE A 162 2.49 12.73 -3.33
CA PHE A 162 1.71 12.87 -4.56
C PHE A 162 0.20 12.97 -4.29
N PRO A 163 -0.56 13.66 -5.17
CA PRO A 163 -2.02 13.65 -5.10
C PRO A 163 -2.57 12.34 -5.64
N GLY A 164 -3.50 11.71 -4.94
CA GLY A 164 -4.04 10.43 -5.37
C GLY A 164 -5.34 10.01 -4.69
N ASN A 165 -5.84 8.83 -5.09
CA ASN A 165 -6.89 8.14 -4.37
C ASN A 165 -6.23 7.19 -3.37
N HIS A 166 -5.96 7.67 -2.14
CA HIS A 166 -5.12 6.94 -1.20
C HIS A 166 -5.93 5.98 -0.34
N HIS A 167 -6.14 4.77 -0.84
CA HIS A 167 -6.77 3.68 -0.11
C HIS A 167 -6.32 2.32 -0.69
N PRO A 168 -6.12 1.27 0.13
CA PRO A 168 -5.65 -0.04 -0.37
C PRO A 168 -6.59 -0.66 -1.42
N SER A 169 -7.88 -0.30 -1.39
CA SER A 169 -8.87 -0.79 -2.37
C SER A 169 -8.75 -0.22 -3.79
N ASP A 170 -8.01 0.87 -4.02
CA ASP A 170 -7.85 1.48 -5.35
C ASP A 170 -6.41 1.30 -5.82
N LYS A 171 -6.19 0.27 -6.65
CA LYS A 171 -4.87 -0.09 -7.16
C LYS A 171 -4.70 0.42 -8.58
N ALA A 172 -3.50 0.86 -8.91
CA ALA A 172 -3.18 1.39 -10.23
C ALA A 172 -1.81 0.90 -10.72
N SER A 173 -1.55 1.06 -12.01
CA SER A 173 -0.18 1.00 -12.54
C SER A 173 0.55 2.33 -12.32
N TYR A 174 1.88 2.33 -12.31
CA TYR A 174 2.68 3.52 -12.02
C TYR A 174 3.85 3.68 -12.98
N ASP A 175 4.03 4.90 -13.47
CA ASP A 175 5.30 5.41 -14.00
C ASP A 175 5.81 6.49 -13.05
N ILE A 176 6.99 6.27 -12.46
CA ILE A 176 7.59 7.18 -11.47
C ILE A 176 8.94 7.66 -11.99
N GLU A 177 8.99 8.92 -12.38
CA GLU A 177 10.22 9.60 -12.79
C GLU A 177 10.70 10.53 -11.67
N VAL A 178 11.93 10.32 -11.19
CA VAL A 178 12.51 11.12 -10.11
C VAL A 178 13.83 11.72 -10.55
N THR A 179 13.89 13.05 -10.55
CA THR A 179 15.10 13.84 -10.82
C THR A 179 15.72 14.33 -9.50
N VAL A 180 17.00 14.01 -9.27
CA VAL A 180 17.78 14.36 -8.07
C VAL A 180 19.14 14.98 -8.43
N PRO A 181 19.87 15.62 -7.50
CA PRO A 181 21.24 16.04 -7.74
C PRO A 181 22.12 14.87 -8.20
N LYS A 182 23.02 15.13 -9.15
CA LYS A 182 23.99 14.16 -9.65
C LYS A 182 24.81 13.60 -8.48
N GLY A 183 24.95 12.27 -8.43
CA GLY A 183 25.64 11.55 -7.37
C GLY A 183 24.72 10.85 -6.38
N LEU A 184 23.46 11.31 -6.28
CA LEU A 184 22.40 10.57 -5.58
C LEU A 184 21.75 9.54 -6.50
N ARG A 185 21.09 8.56 -5.88
CA ARG A 185 20.16 7.64 -6.53
C ARG A 185 18.73 8.00 -6.13
N ALA A 186 17.78 7.65 -6.99
CA ALA A 186 16.37 7.59 -6.67
C ALA A 186 15.85 6.19 -7.03
N VAL A 187 15.47 5.42 -6.02
CA VAL A 187 14.95 4.05 -6.14
C VAL A 187 13.45 4.09 -5.88
N SER A 188 12.65 3.43 -6.71
CA SER A 188 11.19 3.35 -6.60
C SER A 188 10.71 1.95 -6.97
N ASN A 189 9.41 1.67 -7.07
CA ASN A 189 8.81 0.36 -7.39
C ASN A 189 9.01 -0.07 -8.86
N GLY A 190 8.70 -1.32 -9.20
CA GLY A 190 8.74 -1.82 -10.59
C GLY A 190 10.14 -1.92 -11.20
N GLU A 191 10.29 -1.74 -12.50
CA GLU A 191 11.58 -1.85 -13.18
C GLU A 191 12.18 -0.49 -13.55
N LEU A 192 13.49 -0.32 -13.35
CA LEU A 192 14.20 0.88 -13.83
C LEU A 192 14.32 0.81 -15.35
N THR A 193 13.55 1.63 -16.06
CA THR A 193 13.53 1.68 -17.52
C THR A 193 14.52 2.69 -18.10
N ARG A 194 14.83 3.75 -17.34
CA ARG A 194 15.75 4.81 -17.78
C ARG A 194 16.52 5.41 -16.62
N GLU A 195 17.82 5.61 -16.82
CA GLU A 195 18.68 6.47 -16.01
C GLU A 195 19.39 7.46 -16.94
N THR A 196 19.26 8.76 -16.69
CA THR A 196 19.86 9.78 -17.55
C THR A 196 20.41 10.92 -16.71
N THR A 197 21.67 11.27 -16.93
CA THR A 197 22.30 12.43 -16.29
C THR A 197 22.39 13.57 -17.28
N SER A 198 21.91 14.75 -16.89
CA SER A 198 22.00 15.98 -17.67
C SER A 198 22.45 17.11 -16.75
N GLY A 199 23.59 17.73 -17.07
CA GLY A 199 24.20 18.75 -16.21
C GLY A 199 24.55 18.19 -14.82
N ASP A 200 23.97 18.82 -13.79
CA ASP A 200 24.14 18.51 -12.37
C ASP A 200 22.98 17.68 -11.78
N ARG A 201 22.12 17.10 -12.63
CA ARG A 201 20.97 16.29 -12.21
C ARG A 201 20.99 14.90 -12.86
N THR A 202 20.46 13.91 -12.15
CA THR A 202 20.20 12.57 -12.66
C THR A 202 18.72 12.26 -12.50
N THR A 203 18.12 11.74 -13.56
CA THR A 203 16.72 11.30 -13.61
C THR A 203 16.66 9.79 -13.69
N PHE A 204 15.81 9.18 -12.86
CA PHE A 204 15.52 7.75 -12.82
C PHE A 204 14.04 7.54 -13.13
N ALA A 205 13.73 6.76 -14.17
CA ALA A 205 12.35 6.41 -14.53
C ALA A 205 12.09 4.93 -14.22
N TRP A 206 11.03 4.70 -13.48
CA TRP A 206 10.60 3.40 -12.96
C TRP A 206 9.21 3.07 -13.49
N HIS A 207 8.98 1.82 -13.87
CA HIS A 207 7.71 1.36 -14.43
C HIS A 207 7.17 0.16 -13.64
N THR A 208 5.96 0.29 -13.11
CA THR A 208 5.21 -0.76 -12.40
C THR A 208 3.94 -1.08 -13.19
N PRO A 209 3.93 -2.14 -14.01
CA PRO A 209 2.76 -2.48 -14.81
C PRO A 209 1.66 -3.17 -13.98
N GLU A 210 2.01 -3.88 -12.91
CA GLU A 210 1.04 -4.55 -12.05
C GLU A 210 0.28 -3.58 -11.15
N PRO A 211 -1.00 -3.84 -10.83
CA PRO A 211 -1.77 -3.02 -9.91
C PRO A 211 -1.13 -2.95 -8.52
N MET A 212 -0.78 -1.73 -8.12
CA MET A 212 -0.17 -1.39 -6.84
C MET A 212 -1.09 -0.48 -6.03
N ALA A 213 -1.31 -0.78 -4.75
CA ALA A 213 -1.98 0.14 -3.84
C ALA A 213 -1.04 1.31 -3.50
N SER A 214 -1.59 2.50 -3.24
CA SER A 214 -0.74 3.67 -3.02
C SER A 214 0.12 3.58 -1.77
N TYR A 215 -0.28 2.81 -0.75
CA TYR A 215 0.44 2.73 0.53
C TYR A 215 1.80 2.01 0.41
N VAL A 216 1.95 1.16 -0.62
CA VAL A 216 3.18 0.39 -0.92
C VAL A 216 4.00 1.03 -2.04
N ALA A 217 3.59 2.20 -2.52
CA ALA A 217 4.39 3.03 -3.41
C ALA A 217 5.53 3.69 -2.63
N THR A 218 6.74 3.71 -3.19
CA THR A 218 7.92 4.24 -2.51
C THR A 218 8.82 5.07 -3.41
N VAL A 219 9.52 6.02 -2.80
CA VAL A 219 10.67 6.70 -3.39
C VAL A 219 11.75 6.81 -2.32
N ALA A 220 12.91 6.21 -2.57
CA ALA A 220 14.09 6.28 -1.72
C ALA A 220 15.20 7.08 -2.42
N ILE A 221 15.59 8.21 -1.83
CA ILE A 221 16.56 9.15 -2.38
C ILE A 221 17.74 9.27 -1.40
N GLY A 222 18.95 9.04 -1.91
CA GLY A 222 20.16 9.08 -1.10
C GLY A 222 21.35 8.48 -1.84
N HIS A 223 22.43 8.20 -1.11
CA HIS A 223 23.55 7.40 -1.61
C HIS A 223 23.24 5.92 -1.41
N TYR A 224 23.21 5.15 -2.49
CA TYR A 224 23.02 3.71 -2.42
C TYR A 224 24.04 2.97 -3.29
N ASP A 225 24.62 1.93 -2.71
CA ASP A 225 25.33 0.88 -3.44
C ASP A 225 24.29 -0.06 -4.07
N VAL A 226 24.13 0.03 -5.39
CA VAL A 226 23.15 -0.76 -6.14
C VAL A 226 23.77 -2.04 -6.66
N ARG A 227 23.12 -3.17 -6.39
CA ARG A 227 23.42 -4.48 -6.97
C ARG A 227 22.23 -4.98 -7.77
N ARG A 228 22.51 -5.47 -8.97
CA ARG A 228 21.50 -6.11 -9.83
C ARG A 228 21.90 -7.56 -10.07
N SER A 229 20.93 -8.44 -9.98
CA SER A 229 21.08 -9.86 -10.31
C SER A 229 19.76 -10.39 -10.86
N THR A 230 19.68 -11.70 -11.03
CA THR A 230 18.49 -12.40 -11.50
C THR A 230 18.36 -13.67 -10.67
N THR A 231 17.14 -14.03 -10.28
CA THR A 231 16.88 -15.33 -9.66
C THR A 231 17.12 -16.47 -10.68
N LYS A 232 17.10 -17.73 -10.21
CA LYS A 232 17.17 -18.89 -11.12
C LYS A 232 16.00 -18.94 -12.11
N SER A 233 14.83 -18.44 -11.71
CA SER A 233 13.61 -18.39 -12.53
C SER A 233 13.61 -17.25 -13.56
N GLY A 234 14.62 -16.37 -13.55
CA GLY A 234 14.73 -15.25 -14.48
C GLY A 234 14.16 -13.93 -13.97
N LEU A 235 13.70 -13.87 -12.71
CA LEU A 235 13.16 -12.66 -12.08
C LEU A 235 14.30 -11.65 -11.81
N PRO A 236 14.24 -10.42 -12.35
CA PRO A 236 15.18 -9.35 -12.02
C PRO A 236 15.18 -9.02 -10.53
N VAL A 237 16.37 -8.90 -9.95
CA VAL A 237 16.59 -8.52 -8.55
C VAL A 237 17.31 -7.17 -8.50
N TYR A 238 16.75 -6.20 -7.80
CA TYR A 238 17.34 -4.88 -7.58
C TYR A 238 17.51 -4.60 -6.09
N VAL A 239 18.76 -4.54 -5.62
CA VAL A 239 19.07 -4.28 -4.22
C VAL A 239 19.82 -2.95 -4.10
N ALA A 240 19.31 -2.04 -3.31
CA ALA A 240 19.94 -0.75 -3.00
C ALA A 240 20.24 -0.68 -1.51
N VAL A 241 21.50 -0.42 -1.14
CA VAL A 241 21.91 -0.39 0.28
C VAL A 241 22.70 0.87 0.54
N ASP A 242 22.32 1.63 1.58
CA ASP A 242 23.11 2.74 2.06
C ASP A 242 24.52 2.22 2.42
N PRO A 243 25.61 2.86 1.96
CA PRO A 243 26.97 2.38 2.17
C PRO A 243 27.34 2.08 3.63
N THR A 244 26.73 2.77 4.60
CA THR A 244 26.95 2.53 6.03
C THR A 244 26.37 1.19 6.49
N GLN A 245 25.35 0.68 5.81
CA GLN A 245 24.69 -0.59 6.12
C GLN A 245 25.19 -1.76 5.27
N ALA A 246 25.99 -1.51 4.24
CA ALA A 246 26.42 -2.50 3.26
C ALA A 246 27.09 -3.74 3.89
N LYS A 247 27.96 -3.53 4.88
CA LYS A 247 28.66 -4.63 5.56
C LYS A 247 27.73 -5.46 6.45
N ALA A 248 26.85 -4.80 7.21
CA ALA A 248 25.93 -5.47 8.13
C ALA A 248 24.86 -6.25 7.35
N SER A 249 24.38 -5.70 6.24
CA SER A 249 23.33 -6.30 5.40
C SER A 249 23.85 -7.39 4.46
N ALA A 250 25.16 -7.50 4.25
CA ALA A 250 25.72 -8.37 3.21
C ALA A 250 25.31 -9.84 3.36
N LYS A 251 25.31 -10.37 4.59
CA LYS A 251 25.01 -11.79 4.84
C LYS A 251 23.52 -12.10 4.67
N VAL A 252 22.65 -11.24 5.19
CA VAL A 252 21.19 -11.44 5.10
C VAL A 252 20.70 -11.26 3.67
N LEU A 253 21.14 -10.22 2.96
CA LEU A 253 20.70 -9.95 1.58
C LEU A 253 21.23 -10.98 0.58
N ALA A 254 22.33 -11.69 0.91
CA ALA A 254 22.78 -12.82 0.11
C ALA A 254 21.80 -14.00 0.11
N LYS A 255 20.88 -14.07 1.09
CA LYS A 255 19.81 -15.09 1.17
C LYS A 255 18.58 -14.74 0.36
N LEU A 256 18.45 -13.51 -0.16
CA LEU A 256 17.26 -13.09 -0.90
C LEU A 256 16.86 -14.08 -2.01
N PRO A 257 17.75 -14.59 -2.88
CA PRO A 257 17.35 -15.57 -3.89
C PRO A 257 16.85 -16.91 -3.33
N GLU A 258 17.37 -17.34 -2.18
CA GLU A 258 16.94 -18.57 -1.48
C GLU A 258 15.57 -18.37 -0.85
N ILE A 259 15.34 -17.22 -0.20
CA ILE A 259 14.06 -16.83 0.38
C ILE A 259 12.98 -16.76 -0.72
N MET A 260 13.26 -16.06 -1.82
CA MET A 260 12.31 -15.97 -2.94
C MET A 260 11.95 -17.34 -3.53
N GLU A 261 12.93 -18.24 -3.69
CA GLU A 261 12.67 -19.60 -4.18
C GLU A 261 11.79 -20.40 -3.19
N TRP A 262 12.02 -20.22 -1.89
CA TRP A 262 11.20 -20.84 -0.84
C TRP A 262 9.78 -20.26 -0.80
N GLU A 263 9.62 -18.94 -0.88
CA GLU A 263 8.30 -18.28 -0.88
C GLU A 263 7.50 -18.64 -2.14
N GLU A 264 8.13 -18.68 -3.32
CA GLU A 264 7.47 -19.12 -4.56
C GLU A 264 6.97 -20.57 -4.45
N ASN A 265 7.70 -21.44 -3.76
CA ASN A 265 7.28 -22.82 -3.53
C ASN A 265 6.11 -22.92 -2.55
N ASN A 266 6.07 -22.08 -1.51
CA ASN A 266 5.06 -22.13 -0.46
C ASN A 266 3.79 -21.35 -0.79
N PHE A 267 3.92 -20.18 -1.43
CA PHE A 267 2.83 -19.22 -1.68
C PHE A 267 2.42 -19.14 -3.16
N GLY A 268 3.13 -19.85 -4.04
CA GLY A 268 2.85 -19.92 -5.46
C GLY A 268 3.61 -18.86 -6.26
N PRO A 269 3.35 -18.73 -7.58
CA PRO A 269 4.15 -17.88 -8.46
C PRO A 269 4.23 -16.42 -7.99
N TYR A 270 5.44 -15.85 -8.02
CA TYR A 270 5.68 -14.46 -7.63
C TYR A 270 4.77 -13.48 -8.42
N PRO A 271 4.11 -12.52 -7.75
CA PRO A 271 3.07 -11.73 -8.40
C PRO A 271 3.58 -10.63 -9.34
N PHE A 272 4.86 -10.27 -9.30
CA PHE A 272 5.36 -9.07 -9.98
C PHE A 272 6.59 -9.29 -10.88
N SER A 273 6.95 -8.26 -11.65
CA SER A 273 8.01 -8.34 -12.66
C SER A 273 9.45 -8.24 -12.12
N SER A 274 9.64 -7.81 -10.87
CA SER A 274 10.96 -7.73 -10.23
C SER A 274 10.85 -7.85 -8.71
N THR A 275 11.94 -8.26 -8.06
CA THR A 275 12.08 -8.33 -6.59
C THR A 275 13.32 -7.54 -6.12
N GLY A 276 13.55 -7.41 -4.81
CA GLY A 276 14.65 -6.62 -4.29
C GLY A 276 14.55 -6.25 -2.82
N ALA A 277 15.40 -5.29 -2.44
CA ALA A 277 15.39 -4.68 -1.12
C ALA A 277 16.00 -3.28 -1.19
N ILE A 278 15.50 -2.36 -0.36
CA ILE A 278 16.07 -1.04 -0.13
C ILE A 278 16.47 -0.99 1.35
N VAL A 279 17.75 -0.84 1.64
CA VAL A 279 18.24 -0.71 3.02
C VAL A 279 18.77 0.70 3.22
N ASP A 280 18.09 1.49 4.05
CA ASP A 280 18.53 2.82 4.46
C ASP A 280 19.24 2.76 5.82
N ARG A 281 19.70 3.89 6.34
CA ARG A 281 20.37 3.95 7.65
C ARG A 281 19.42 3.61 8.77
N GLU A 282 20.02 3.11 9.84
CA GLU A 282 19.32 2.93 11.11
C GLU A 282 18.72 4.28 11.56
N ASN A 283 17.42 4.26 11.93
CA ASN A 283 16.61 5.42 12.35
C ASN A 283 16.14 6.38 11.24
N ASP A 284 16.43 6.14 9.96
CA ASP A 284 15.84 6.96 8.88
C ASP A 284 14.33 6.65 8.68
N ALA A 285 13.88 5.49 9.13
CA ALA A 285 12.48 5.14 9.37
C ALA A 285 12.32 4.39 10.70
N GLY A 286 11.10 4.36 11.24
CA GLY A 286 10.79 3.66 12.50
C GLY A 286 10.41 2.18 12.34
N TYR A 287 10.20 1.74 11.11
CA TYR A 287 9.69 0.42 10.74
C TYR A 287 10.19 0.03 9.34
N ALA A 288 10.24 -1.27 9.05
CA ALA A 288 10.36 -1.77 7.69
C ALA A 288 8.99 -1.72 7.02
N LEU A 289 8.96 -1.61 5.69
CA LEU A 289 7.71 -1.56 4.94
C LEU A 289 7.82 -2.41 3.66
N GLU A 290 6.78 -3.15 3.34
CA GLU A 290 6.73 -4.16 2.29
C GLU A 290 6.71 -3.61 0.86
N THR A 291 7.11 -2.35 0.65
CA THR A 291 6.88 -1.59 -0.59
C THR A 291 7.06 -2.43 -1.84
N GLN A 292 6.04 -2.46 -2.71
CA GLN A 292 5.89 -3.44 -3.77
C GLN A 292 7.18 -3.61 -4.60
N ASN A 293 7.55 -4.87 -4.86
CA ASN A 293 8.78 -5.34 -5.50
C ASN A 293 10.04 -5.27 -4.66
N ARG A 294 10.13 -4.45 -3.62
CA ARG A 294 11.38 -4.24 -2.90
C ARG A 294 11.13 -3.58 -1.56
N PRO A 295 10.98 -4.36 -0.49
CA PRO A 295 10.77 -3.80 0.84
C PRO A 295 11.87 -2.84 1.27
N VAL A 296 11.49 -1.83 2.06
CA VAL A 296 12.38 -0.83 2.65
C VAL A 296 12.69 -1.24 4.08
N PHE A 297 13.98 -1.22 4.47
CA PHE A 297 14.45 -1.55 5.80
C PHE A 297 15.25 -0.39 6.41
N PRO A 298 14.93 0.05 7.64
CA PRO A 298 15.75 1.00 8.39
C PRO A 298 16.91 0.26 9.08
N GLY A 299 18.06 0.21 8.40
CA GLY A 299 19.23 -0.55 8.84
C GLY A 299 19.22 -1.99 8.34
N ALA A 300 20.30 -2.72 8.62
CA ALA A 300 20.45 -4.10 8.18
C ALA A 300 19.37 -5.01 8.79
N PRO A 301 18.53 -5.67 7.98
CA PRO A 301 17.49 -6.56 8.50
C PRO A 301 18.10 -7.86 9.06
N ASP A 302 17.35 -8.55 9.91
CA ASP A 302 17.60 -9.97 10.15
C ASP A 302 16.87 -10.83 9.12
N THR A 303 17.09 -12.16 9.17
CA THR A 303 16.49 -13.08 8.19
C THR A 303 14.97 -13.19 8.35
N GLY A 304 14.44 -13.16 9.58
CA GLY A 304 13.00 -13.24 9.82
C GLY A 304 12.29 -12.03 9.21
N THR A 305 12.80 -10.83 9.48
CA THR A 305 12.30 -9.59 8.90
C THR A 305 12.36 -9.63 7.37
N LEU A 306 13.46 -10.12 6.77
CA LEU A 306 13.54 -10.23 5.31
C LEU A 306 12.50 -11.22 4.74
N VAL A 307 12.18 -12.32 5.43
CA VAL A 307 11.11 -13.24 5.03
C VAL A 307 9.74 -12.59 5.20
N HIS A 308 9.47 -11.93 6.33
CA HIS A 308 8.20 -11.24 6.59
C HIS A 308 7.88 -10.25 5.47
N GLU A 309 8.82 -9.35 5.18
CA GLU A 309 8.62 -8.31 4.17
C GLU A 309 8.51 -8.83 2.73
N LEU A 310 9.14 -9.98 2.41
CA LEU A 310 9.02 -10.59 1.09
C LEU A 310 7.73 -11.43 0.97
N ALA A 311 7.22 -12.01 2.05
CA ALA A 311 5.93 -12.69 2.07
C ALA A 311 4.76 -11.73 1.77
N HIS A 312 4.88 -10.47 2.21
CA HIS A 312 3.90 -9.42 1.91
C HIS A 312 3.66 -9.18 0.41
N GLN A 313 4.63 -9.54 -0.44
CA GLN A 313 4.48 -9.43 -1.89
C GLN A 313 3.26 -10.22 -2.40
N TRP A 314 2.91 -11.33 -1.73
CA TRP A 314 1.64 -12.05 -1.96
C TRP A 314 0.51 -11.52 -1.07
N TYR A 315 0.77 -11.32 0.22
CA TYR A 315 -0.22 -11.00 1.26
C TYR A 315 -0.03 -9.58 1.80
N GLY A 316 -0.71 -8.60 1.19
CA GLY A 316 -0.54 -7.18 1.47
C GLY A 316 -0.39 -6.38 0.19
N ASP A 317 0.53 -6.80 -0.69
CA ASP A 317 0.77 -6.11 -1.97
C ASP A 317 -0.12 -6.63 -3.10
N SER A 318 0.01 -7.91 -3.45
CA SER A 318 -0.79 -8.51 -4.54
C SER A 318 -2.25 -8.60 -4.12
N VAL A 319 -2.51 -9.20 -2.95
CA VAL A 319 -3.81 -9.22 -2.29
C VAL A 319 -3.81 -8.17 -1.19
N THR A 320 -4.38 -7.01 -1.51
CA THR A 320 -4.52 -5.90 -0.54
C THR A 320 -5.84 -6.02 0.24
N PRO A 321 -5.96 -5.40 1.42
CA PRO A 321 -7.23 -5.41 2.15
C PRO A 321 -8.26 -4.49 1.48
N LYS A 322 -9.55 -4.85 1.54
CA LYS A 322 -10.65 -3.94 1.16
C LYS A 322 -10.82 -2.79 2.16
N SER A 323 -10.33 -2.94 3.39
CA SER A 323 -10.36 -1.95 4.47
C SER A 323 -9.23 -2.21 5.44
N TRP A 324 -8.70 -1.18 6.09
CA TRP A 324 -7.67 -1.31 7.14
C TRP A 324 -8.09 -2.15 8.35
N ARG A 325 -9.38 -2.53 8.46
CA ARG A 325 -9.83 -3.55 9.43
C ARG A 325 -9.19 -4.92 9.21
N ASP A 326 -8.93 -5.27 7.96
CA ASP A 326 -8.51 -6.61 7.57
C ASP A 326 -6.98 -6.79 7.62
N MET A 327 -6.25 -5.90 8.31
CA MET A 327 -4.78 -5.89 8.35
C MET A 327 -4.14 -7.22 8.79
N TRP A 328 -4.85 -8.00 9.61
CA TRP A 328 -4.35 -9.31 10.03
C TRP A 328 -4.16 -10.29 8.85
N LEU A 329 -4.83 -10.08 7.71
CA LEU A 329 -4.60 -10.87 6.49
C LEU A 329 -3.28 -10.53 5.81
N ASN A 330 -2.70 -9.36 6.06
CA ASN A 330 -1.37 -9.01 5.63
C ASN A 330 -0.37 -9.55 6.66
N GLU A 331 -0.46 -9.00 7.88
CA GLU A 331 0.55 -9.18 8.92
C GLU A 331 0.56 -10.57 9.52
N GLY A 332 -0.62 -11.19 9.69
CA GLY A 332 -0.71 -12.56 10.16
C GLY A 332 -0.04 -13.54 9.20
N PHE A 333 -0.21 -13.35 7.89
CA PHE A 333 0.42 -14.20 6.87
C PHE A 333 1.92 -14.00 6.81
N ALA A 334 2.39 -12.75 6.83
CA ALA A 334 3.82 -12.45 6.82
C ALA A 334 4.52 -12.95 8.10
N THR A 335 3.91 -12.76 9.28
CA THR A 335 4.43 -13.33 10.54
C THR A 335 4.43 -14.85 10.52
N TYR A 336 3.41 -15.49 9.94
CA TYR A 336 3.38 -16.94 9.83
C TYR A 336 4.41 -17.48 8.83
N ALA A 337 4.78 -16.71 7.79
CA ALA A 337 5.87 -17.04 6.89
C ALA A 337 7.20 -17.15 7.65
N GLU A 338 7.44 -16.32 8.66
CA GLU A 338 8.61 -16.47 9.53
C GLU A 338 8.62 -17.83 10.24
N TRP A 339 7.47 -18.28 10.75
CA TRP A 339 7.37 -19.55 11.49
C TRP A 339 7.62 -20.74 10.56
N LEU A 340 7.03 -20.72 9.37
CA LEU A 340 7.27 -21.73 8.34
C LEU A 340 8.74 -21.74 7.91
N TRP A 341 9.35 -20.57 7.74
CA TRP A 341 10.76 -20.47 7.39
C TRP A 341 11.65 -21.08 8.48
N GLN A 342 11.41 -20.77 9.76
CA GLN A 342 12.17 -21.37 10.86
C GLN A 342 12.00 -22.89 10.88
N GLU A 343 10.78 -23.39 10.76
CA GLU A 343 10.47 -24.82 10.72
C GLU A 343 11.26 -25.55 9.62
N ASP A 344 11.28 -24.98 8.41
CA ASP A 344 11.95 -25.57 7.25
C ASP A 344 13.49 -25.47 7.29
N HIS A 345 14.02 -24.57 8.13
CA HIS A 345 15.47 -24.31 8.25
C HIS A 345 16.06 -24.81 9.57
N GLY A 346 15.35 -25.71 10.28
CA GLY A 346 15.84 -26.38 11.48
C GLY A 346 15.80 -25.53 12.76
N GLY A 347 15.00 -24.46 12.75
CA GLY A 347 14.60 -23.69 13.92
C GLY A 347 13.43 -24.34 14.67
N GLU A 348 12.72 -23.53 15.46
CA GLU A 348 11.47 -23.95 16.10
C GLU A 348 10.42 -24.28 15.04
N THR A 349 9.65 -25.35 15.26
CA THR A 349 8.47 -25.65 14.45
C THR A 349 7.40 -24.59 14.67
N ALA A 350 6.49 -24.42 13.70
CA ALA A 350 5.36 -23.51 13.83
C ALA A 350 4.49 -23.85 15.05
N GLN A 351 4.39 -25.14 15.42
CA GLN A 351 3.70 -25.59 16.63
C GLN A 351 4.45 -25.18 17.91
N GLU A 352 5.78 -25.32 17.95
CA GLU A 352 6.59 -24.89 19.11
C GLU A 352 6.49 -23.38 19.32
N THR A 353 6.56 -22.60 18.23
CA THR A 353 6.34 -21.16 18.28
C THR A 353 4.92 -20.85 18.77
N PHE A 354 3.88 -21.47 18.20
CA PHE A 354 2.50 -21.32 18.67
C PHE A 354 2.36 -21.61 20.18
N ASP A 355 2.92 -22.72 20.66
CA ASP A 355 2.85 -23.14 22.05
C ASP A 355 3.58 -22.15 22.98
N ALA A 356 4.75 -21.67 22.58
CA ALA A 356 5.51 -20.68 23.34
C ALA A 356 4.73 -19.37 23.49
N LEU A 357 4.20 -18.87 22.38
CA LEU A 357 3.37 -17.66 22.33
C LEU A 357 2.08 -17.83 23.15
N TYR A 358 1.44 -19.00 23.07
CA TYR A 358 0.26 -19.31 23.86
C TYR A 358 0.57 -19.40 25.35
N ARG A 359 1.71 -19.99 25.77
CA ARG A 359 2.12 -20.03 27.18
C ARG A 359 2.47 -18.65 27.75
N GLY A 360 2.75 -17.67 26.88
CA GLY A 360 3.22 -16.35 27.26
C GLY A 360 4.74 -16.28 27.41
N ASP A 361 5.47 -17.22 26.78
CA ASP A 361 6.93 -17.21 26.75
C ASP A 361 7.41 -16.01 25.89
N GLY A 362 8.54 -15.39 26.28
CA GLY A 362 9.15 -14.29 25.51
C GLY A 362 8.88 -12.86 26.03
N GLY A 363 8.18 -12.68 27.16
CA GLY A 363 8.04 -11.38 27.83
C GLY A 363 8.53 -11.45 29.28
N GLY A 364 9.67 -10.83 29.60
CA GLY A 364 10.32 -10.91 30.92
C GLY A 364 9.45 -10.47 32.11
N ASP A 365 8.33 -9.78 31.87
CA ASP A 365 7.37 -9.30 32.87
C ASP A 365 5.89 -9.59 32.51
N GLY A 366 5.62 -10.39 31.47
CA GLY A 366 4.26 -10.67 30.98
C GLY A 366 3.57 -9.51 30.25
N ALA A 367 4.24 -8.38 29.99
CA ALA A 367 3.66 -7.28 29.22
C ALA A 367 3.39 -7.68 27.75
N ALA A 368 4.31 -8.43 27.15
CA ALA A 368 4.14 -8.95 25.79
C ALA A 368 2.92 -9.88 25.66
N ASP A 369 2.71 -10.77 26.65
CA ASP A 369 1.54 -11.65 26.69
C ASP A 369 0.24 -10.83 26.82
N LYS A 370 0.19 -9.85 27.73
CA LYS A 370 -0.98 -8.95 27.85
C LYS A 370 -1.27 -8.19 26.55
N ALA A 371 -0.23 -7.71 25.86
CA ALA A 371 -0.38 -7.00 24.59
C ALA A 371 -0.92 -7.91 23.48
N ARG A 372 -0.43 -9.15 23.39
CA ARG A 372 -0.89 -10.15 22.41
C ARG A 372 -2.40 -10.43 22.50
N TRP A 373 -2.94 -10.46 23.71
CA TRP A 373 -4.35 -10.77 23.97
C TRP A 373 -5.23 -9.53 24.15
N ALA A 374 -4.74 -8.33 23.80
CA ALA A 374 -5.43 -7.06 24.08
C ALA A 374 -6.76 -6.90 23.33
N PHE A 375 -6.85 -7.41 22.10
CA PHE A 375 -8.05 -7.37 21.26
C PHE A 375 -8.01 -8.48 20.19
N PRO A 376 -9.14 -8.82 19.55
CA PRO A 376 -9.21 -9.78 18.44
C PRO A 376 -8.54 -9.26 17.14
N PRO A 377 -7.71 -10.07 16.46
CA PRO A 377 -7.03 -9.63 15.22
C PRO A 377 -8.00 -9.24 14.09
N GLY A 378 -9.18 -9.88 14.01
CA GLY A 378 -10.20 -9.54 13.00
C GLY A 378 -11.00 -8.26 13.31
N LYS A 379 -10.74 -7.61 14.45
CA LYS A 379 -11.46 -6.40 14.87
C LYS A 379 -10.59 -5.50 15.77
N PRO A 380 -9.55 -4.87 15.22
CA PRO A 380 -8.80 -3.85 15.94
C PRO A 380 -9.72 -2.74 16.51
N PRO A 381 -9.45 -2.17 17.70
CA PRO A 381 -10.32 -1.14 18.29
C PRO A 381 -10.37 0.17 17.52
N GLY A 382 -9.39 0.43 16.64
CA GLY A 382 -9.32 1.63 15.81
C GLY A 382 -7.98 1.76 15.08
N ALA A 383 -7.79 2.88 14.40
CA ALA A 383 -6.61 3.16 13.56
C ALA A 383 -5.27 3.04 14.32
N ALA A 384 -5.21 3.40 15.60
CA ALA A 384 -3.98 3.30 16.40
C ALA A 384 -3.57 1.84 16.73
N HIS A 385 -4.36 0.85 16.33
CA HIS A 385 -4.19 -0.56 16.71
C HIS A 385 -4.10 -1.49 15.51
N ILE A 386 -4.02 -0.97 14.28
CA ILE A 386 -3.96 -1.81 13.08
C ILE A 386 -2.60 -2.51 12.92
N SER A 387 -1.54 -1.96 13.54
CA SER A 387 -0.19 -2.52 13.55
C SER A 387 0.24 -2.93 14.97
N ASP A 388 -0.73 -3.17 15.85
CA ASP A 388 -0.46 -3.67 17.20
C ASP A 388 -0.29 -5.19 17.20
N ARG A 389 0.45 -5.67 18.21
CA ARG A 389 0.85 -7.08 18.38
C ARG A 389 -0.22 -8.16 18.11
N PRO A 390 -1.51 -8.01 18.51
CA PRO A 390 -2.54 -9.00 18.19
C PRO A 390 -2.70 -9.25 16.68
N VAL A 391 -2.58 -8.21 15.85
CA VAL A 391 -2.78 -8.31 14.39
C VAL A 391 -1.78 -9.28 13.76
N TYR A 392 -0.52 -9.21 14.20
CA TYR A 392 0.57 -10.09 13.78
C TYR A 392 0.44 -11.47 14.40
N GLU A 393 0.57 -11.55 15.73
CA GLU A 393 0.79 -12.82 16.39
C GLU A 393 -0.48 -13.65 16.48
N ARG A 394 -1.62 -13.05 16.82
CA ARG A 394 -2.89 -13.80 16.81
C ARG A 394 -3.35 -14.06 15.38
N GLY A 395 -3.02 -13.19 14.42
CA GLY A 395 -3.22 -13.45 13.00
C GLY A 395 -2.50 -14.73 12.55
N ALA A 396 -1.21 -14.85 12.86
CA ALA A 396 -0.41 -16.05 12.60
C ALA A 396 -0.96 -17.29 13.33
N MET A 397 -1.42 -17.14 14.58
CA MET A 397 -2.08 -18.24 15.30
C MET A 397 -3.36 -18.72 14.60
N VAL A 398 -4.20 -17.82 14.07
CA VAL A 398 -5.40 -18.19 13.28
C VAL A 398 -4.99 -19.02 12.07
N ILE A 399 -3.96 -18.60 11.34
CA ILE A 399 -3.43 -19.33 10.17
C ILE A 399 -2.89 -20.71 10.57
N HIS A 400 -2.18 -20.79 11.69
CA HIS A 400 -1.71 -22.07 12.23
C HIS A 400 -2.86 -23.02 12.59
N LYS A 401 -3.92 -22.54 13.26
CA LYS A 401 -5.11 -23.35 13.56
C LYS A 401 -5.79 -23.89 12.30
N ILE A 402 -5.79 -23.10 11.21
CA ILE A 402 -6.27 -23.57 9.90
C ILE A 402 -5.40 -24.73 9.42
N ARG A 403 -4.06 -24.58 9.45
CA ARG A 403 -3.11 -25.66 9.08
C ARG A 403 -3.34 -26.93 9.89
N GLU A 404 -3.44 -26.85 11.21
CA GLU A 404 -3.73 -28.00 12.08
C GLU A 404 -5.05 -28.70 11.71
N THR A 405 -6.07 -27.92 11.37
CA THR A 405 -7.41 -28.43 11.06
C THR A 405 -7.46 -29.18 9.74
N VAL A 406 -6.76 -28.68 8.72
CA VAL A 406 -6.85 -29.20 7.35
C VAL A 406 -5.68 -30.13 6.98
N GLY A 407 -4.55 -30.03 7.66
CA GLY A 407 -3.29 -30.70 7.33
C GLY A 407 -2.51 -29.99 6.23
N ASP A 408 -1.20 -30.27 6.14
CA ASP A 408 -0.25 -29.52 5.32
C ASP A 408 -0.63 -29.43 3.84
N ASP A 409 -0.94 -30.55 3.19
CA ASP A 409 -1.28 -30.56 1.75
C ASP A 409 -2.45 -29.61 1.44
N THR A 410 -3.53 -29.70 2.22
CA THR A 410 -4.71 -28.84 2.03
C THR A 410 -4.42 -27.39 2.44
N PHE A 411 -3.56 -27.18 3.44
CA PHE A 411 -3.16 -25.85 3.87
C PHE A 411 -2.39 -25.10 2.78
N TYR A 412 -1.39 -25.74 2.18
CA TYR A 412 -0.64 -25.14 1.08
C TYR A 412 -1.52 -24.91 -0.15
N ASP A 413 -2.43 -25.83 -0.49
CA ASP A 413 -3.45 -25.61 -1.53
C ASP A 413 -4.36 -24.39 -1.24
N ILE A 414 -4.69 -24.15 0.03
CA ILE A 414 -5.49 -23.01 0.46
C ILE A 414 -4.71 -21.72 0.27
N ILE A 415 -3.50 -21.59 0.83
CA ILE A 415 -2.78 -20.30 0.84
C ILE A 415 -2.29 -19.92 -0.56
N GLN A 416 -1.79 -20.88 -1.35
CA GLN A 416 -1.42 -20.64 -2.75
C GLN A 416 -2.64 -20.29 -3.59
N GLY A 417 -3.72 -21.04 -3.42
CA GLY A 417 -4.95 -20.79 -4.16
C GLY A 417 -5.61 -19.47 -3.78
N TRP A 418 -5.52 -19.05 -2.52
CA TRP A 418 -6.01 -17.75 -2.04
C TRP A 418 -5.27 -16.61 -2.73
N ALA A 419 -3.93 -16.62 -2.67
CA ALA A 419 -3.10 -15.64 -3.34
C ALA A 419 -3.33 -15.61 -4.86
N ALA A 420 -3.52 -16.77 -5.49
CA ALA A 420 -3.84 -16.85 -6.92
C ALA A 420 -5.25 -16.34 -7.27
N THR A 421 -6.26 -16.64 -6.43
CA THR A 421 -7.66 -16.24 -6.66
C THR A 421 -7.84 -14.73 -6.57
N HIS A 422 -7.13 -14.09 -5.65
CA HIS A 422 -7.21 -12.65 -5.40
C HIS A 422 -6.02 -11.86 -5.96
N ARG A 423 -5.19 -12.48 -6.81
CA ARG A 423 -3.98 -11.87 -7.37
C ARG A 423 -4.28 -10.50 -7.97
N HIS A 424 -3.53 -9.49 -7.53
CA HIS A 424 -3.66 -8.08 -7.92
C HIS A 424 -5.00 -7.40 -7.56
N GLY A 425 -5.80 -8.03 -6.71
CA GLY A 425 -7.09 -7.52 -6.27
C GLY A 425 -7.10 -7.09 -4.81
N ASN A 426 -8.31 -7.03 -4.27
CA ASN A 426 -8.57 -6.72 -2.87
C ASN A 426 -9.45 -7.81 -2.25
N ALA A 427 -9.24 -8.10 -0.98
CA ALA A 427 -10.03 -9.09 -0.24
C ALA A 427 -10.31 -8.61 1.19
N ASP A 428 -11.35 -9.16 1.81
CA ASP A 428 -11.63 -8.95 3.24
C ASP A 428 -11.65 -10.28 4.01
N THR A 429 -11.82 -10.18 5.33
CA THR A 429 -11.91 -11.35 6.22
C THR A 429 -13.06 -12.30 5.85
N ALA A 430 -14.18 -11.79 5.31
CA ALA A 430 -15.32 -12.62 4.92
C ALA A 430 -15.01 -13.42 3.65
N ASP A 431 -14.31 -12.82 2.68
CA ASP A 431 -13.80 -13.52 1.51
C ASP A 431 -12.86 -14.66 1.91
N PHE A 432 -11.92 -14.41 2.84
CA PHE A 432 -10.94 -15.40 3.27
C PHE A 432 -11.58 -16.58 4.01
N THR A 433 -12.41 -16.31 5.01
CA THR A 433 -13.11 -17.36 5.78
C THR A 433 -14.01 -18.20 4.88
N THR A 434 -14.77 -17.57 3.97
CA THR A 434 -15.58 -18.26 2.96
C THR A 434 -14.72 -19.13 2.04
N TYR A 435 -13.54 -18.64 1.64
CA TYR A 435 -12.62 -19.38 0.79
C TYR A 435 -12.08 -20.63 1.49
N VAL A 436 -11.64 -20.50 2.75
CA VAL A 436 -11.15 -21.62 3.58
C VAL A 436 -12.22 -22.70 3.74
N GLU A 437 -13.44 -22.31 4.13
CA GLU A 437 -14.57 -23.23 4.31
C GLU A 437 -14.94 -23.96 3.02
N LYS A 438 -14.91 -23.26 1.88
CA LYS A 438 -15.16 -23.85 0.57
C LYS A 438 -14.09 -24.87 0.17
N LYS A 439 -12.84 -24.67 0.58
CA LYS A 439 -11.73 -25.59 0.28
C LYS A 439 -11.68 -26.80 1.19
N ALA A 440 -12.29 -26.73 2.36
CA ALA A 440 -12.37 -27.83 3.32
C ALA A 440 -13.82 -28.03 3.86
N PRO A 441 -14.80 -28.37 3.01
CA PRO A 441 -16.23 -28.39 3.38
C PRO A 441 -16.61 -29.46 4.43
N GLY A 442 -15.70 -30.39 4.73
CA GLY A 442 -15.87 -31.40 5.78
C GLY A 442 -15.26 -31.04 7.13
N LYS A 443 -14.70 -29.83 7.27
CA LYS A 443 -14.09 -29.32 8.49
C LYS A 443 -14.97 -28.22 9.10
N ASP A 444 -14.94 -28.12 10.41
CA ASP A 444 -15.63 -27.08 11.16
C ASP A 444 -14.60 -26.05 11.63
N PHE A 445 -14.74 -24.81 11.16
CA PHE A 445 -13.86 -23.69 11.49
C PHE A 445 -14.50 -22.74 12.51
N SER A 446 -15.72 -23.02 12.98
CA SER A 446 -16.49 -22.10 13.84
C SER A 446 -15.69 -21.68 15.08
N ALA A 447 -15.03 -22.63 15.74
CA ALA A 447 -14.20 -22.33 16.92
C ALA A 447 -12.98 -21.46 16.59
N ILE A 448 -12.39 -21.60 15.40
CA ILE A 448 -11.27 -20.75 14.94
C ILE A 448 -11.77 -19.33 14.76
N TRP A 449 -12.91 -19.15 14.11
CA TRP A 449 -13.48 -17.82 13.88
C TRP A 449 -13.94 -17.16 15.18
N ASP A 450 -14.68 -17.89 16.01
CA ASP A 450 -15.30 -17.36 17.23
C ASP A 450 -14.29 -17.11 18.35
N GLU A 451 -13.30 -17.98 18.54
CA GLU A 451 -12.36 -17.89 19.66
C GLU A 451 -11.03 -17.22 19.28
N TRP A 452 -10.49 -17.50 18.08
CA TRP A 452 -9.16 -17.04 17.71
C TRP A 452 -9.19 -15.72 16.94
N LEU A 453 -10.07 -15.62 15.93
CA LEU A 453 -10.15 -14.46 15.05
C LEU A 453 -10.95 -13.29 15.67
N TYR A 454 -12.12 -13.59 16.25
CA TYR A 454 -13.01 -12.58 16.84
C TYR A 454 -13.13 -12.66 18.36
N GLY A 455 -12.56 -13.68 19.00
CA GLY A 455 -12.64 -13.88 20.44
C GLY A 455 -11.84 -12.84 21.23
N GLU A 456 -12.46 -12.35 22.31
CA GLU A 456 -11.81 -11.43 23.24
C GLU A 456 -10.88 -12.17 24.20
N GLY A 457 -9.68 -11.63 24.42
CA GLY A 457 -8.68 -12.23 25.30
C GLY A 457 -8.08 -13.54 24.78
N LYS A 458 -7.46 -14.28 25.70
CA LYS A 458 -6.81 -15.56 25.43
C LYS A 458 -7.83 -16.71 25.39
N PRO A 459 -7.84 -17.55 24.34
CA PRO A 459 -8.67 -18.77 24.30
C PRO A 459 -8.44 -19.66 25.52
N ALA A 460 -9.46 -20.44 25.91
CA ALA A 460 -9.36 -21.31 27.08
C ALA A 460 -8.44 -22.52 26.87
N LYS A 461 -8.24 -22.91 25.61
CA LYS A 461 -7.37 -24.01 25.18
C LYS A 461 -6.59 -23.58 23.94
N PRO A 462 -5.35 -24.07 23.78
CA PRO A 462 -4.56 -23.88 22.56
C PRO A 462 -5.22 -24.54 21.36
#